data_AF-A0A936NBP8-F1
#
_entry.id   AF-A0A936NBP8-F1
#
_cell.length_a   1.000
_cell.length_b   1.000
_cell.length_c   1.000
_cell.angle_alpha   90.00
_cell.angle_beta   90.00
_cell.angle_gamma   90.00
#
_symmetry.space_group_name_H-M   'P 1'
#
loop_
_entity.id
_entity.type
_entity.pdbx_description
1 polymer ?
#
loop_
_entity_poly.entity_id
_entity_poly.type
_entity_poly.pdbx_seq_one_letter_code
_entity_poly.pdbx_strand_id
1 'polypeptide(L)'
;MTTYPEVSAAEYRIQADEKLEAAVRRIAHEQVEQAIAQLRGIDTHNAQGSIHQCRKHIKKLRGLLRMVRPSMGRAYRPANNTFRDAARLLSPYRDAHALLATFDDAIAADPEGVPAGGLGAAWRELVRRADDSTRSVTGGSAEVQRALELLEHGAEGIDGWKLKGSGWNAAAGGVIKTYRRGLVALSAIEEGGAPERFHELRKRAKYTWYHLRLLDETAPSVLAPTAGLFHALTDGLGDAHDLAVLRDMMLDEPDAFGGDQMVAAAFALLDGYRLTLERRSTALAELLYAESSEAFAERLGVYWSLRKRPPHGAAGELAKLFPPDDAWEKCTVARLRIAARSVGLPGRSTMHRDRLVAALRAEGVDPGVSSD
;
A
#
# COMPACT_ATOMS: atom_id res chain seq x y z
N MET A 1 -19.11 -33.10 9.11
CA MET A 1 -18.79 -31.86 8.38
C MET A 1 -18.56 -30.78 9.41
N THR A 2 -17.32 -30.63 9.84
CA THR A 2 -16.91 -29.58 10.79
C THR A 2 -16.63 -28.34 9.98
N THR A 3 -17.60 -27.42 9.96
CA THR A 3 -17.49 -26.09 9.37
C THR A 3 -16.50 -25.28 10.21
N TYR A 4 -15.30 -25.09 9.68
CA TYR A 4 -14.40 -24.05 10.15
C TYR A 4 -15.02 -22.70 9.77
N PRO A 5 -15.06 -21.70 10.68
CA PRO A 5 -15.48 -20.36 10.32
C PRO A 5 -14.51 -19.82 9.27
N GLU A 6 -15.05 -19.26 8.19
CA GLU A 6 -14.29 -18.54 7.17
C GLU A 6 -13.45 -17.46 7.86
N VAL A 7 -12.13 -17.65 7.87
CA VAL A 7 -11.18 -16.61 8.23
C VAL A 7 -11.29 -15.55 7.14
N SER A 8 -12.11 -14.53 7.40
CA SER A 8 -12.19 -13.32 6.59
C SER A 8 -10.76 -12.87 6.24
N ALA A 9 -10.46 -12.77 4.95
CA ALA A 9 -9.15 -12.37 4.47
C ALA A 9 -8.78 -11.01 5.10
N ALA A 10 -7.80 -10.97 6.00
CA ALA A 10 -7.41 -9.78 6.77
C ALA A 10 -7.38 -8.50 5.92
N GLU A 11 -8.42 -7.69 6.04
CA GLU A 11 -8.66 -6.58 5.14
C GLU A 11 -7.86 -5.36 5.59
N TYR A 12 -6.81 -5.04 4.83
CA TYR A 12 -5.97 -3.86 5.07
C TYR A 12 -6.65 -2.58 4.57
N ARG A 13 -7.82 -2.26 5.14
CA ARG A 13 -8.67 -1.12 4.79
C ARG A 13 -9.49 -0.67 6.01
N ILE A 14 -9.83 0.61 6.05
CA ILE A 14 -10.77 1.16 7.02
C ILE A 14 -12.18 1.12 6.43
N GLN A 15 -13.12 0.52 7.17
CA GLN A 15 -14.50 0.39 6.73
C GLN A 15 -15.26 1.72 6.83
N ALA A 16 -16.24 1.92 5.94
CA ALA A 16 -16.97 3.19 5.81
C ALA A 16 -17.68 3.65 7.11
N ASP A 17 -18.25 2.72 7.87
CA ASP A 17 -19.01 2.96 9.09
C ASP A 17 -18.18 2.83 10.37
N GLU A 18 -16.92 2.39 10.26
CA GLU A 18 -16.04 2.15 11.39
C GLU A 18 -15.42 3.44 11.94
N LYS A 19 -15.27 3.51 13.27
CA LYS A 19 -14.53 4.58 13.93
C LYS A 19 -13.03 4.37 13.71
N LEU A 20 -12.29 5.41 13.34
CA LEU A 20 -10.84 5.31 13.06
C LEU A 20 -10.04 4.62 14.17
N GLU A 21 -10.29 4.91 15.45
CA GLU A 21 -9.59 4.23 16.55
C GLU A 21 -9.87 2.73 16.59
N ALA A 22 -11.12 2.32 16.34
CA ALA A 22 -11.49 0.90 16.25
C ALA A 22 -10.81 0.24 15.04
N ALA A 23 -10.86 0.89 13.88
CA ALA A 23 -10.18 0.42 12.67
C ALA A 23 -8.68 0.22 12.87
N VAL A 24 -8.01 1.17 13.55
CA VAL A 24 -6.59 1.06 13.84
C VAL A 24 -6.28 -0.16 14.70
N ARG A 25 -7.07 -0.42 15.76
CA ARG A 25 -6.85 -1.61 16.60
C ARG A 25 -7.15 -2.90 15.84
N ARG A 26 -8.29 -2.98 15.16
CA ARG A 26 -8.71 -4.14 14.37
C ARG A 26 -7.67 -4.50 13.32
N ILE A 27 -7.31 -3.55 12.45
CA ILE A 27 -6.31 -3.79 11.40
C ILE A 27 -4.96 -4.17 12.02
N ALA A 28 -4.58 -3.57 13.16
CA ALA A 28 -3.33 -3.92 13.81
C ALA A 28 -3.34 -5.36 14.36
N HIS A 29 -4.42 -5.79 15.02
CA HIS A 29 -4.60 -7.18 15.46
C HIS A 29 -4.52 -8.14 14.28
N GLU A 30 -5.33 -7.92 13.24
CA GLU A 30 -5.32 -8.76 12.04
C GLU A 30 -3.92 -8.85 11.41
N GLN A 31 -3.21 -7.74 11.25
CA GLN A 31 -1.89 -7.79 10.63
C GLN A 31 -0.82 -8.41 11.53
N VAL A 32 -0.88 -8.23 12.86
CA VAL A 32 0.11 -8.86 13.76
C VAL A 32 -0.13 -10.36 13.90
N GLU A 33 -1.39 -10.79 13.99
CA GLU A 33 -1.77 -12.21 14.03
C GLU A 33 -1.35 -12.92 12.76
N GLN A 34 -1.58 -12.31 11.59
CA GLN A 34 -1.12 -12.87 10.32
C GLN A 34 0.42 -12.91 10.26
N ALA A 35 1.13 -11.88 10.74
CA ALA A 35 2.58 -11.91 10.81
C ALA A 35 3.12 -13.05 11.70
N ILE A 36 2.48 -13.27 12.86
CA ILE A 36 2.78 -14.36 13.81
C ILE A 36 2.51 -15.72 13.17
N ALA A 37 1.35 -15.89 12.53
CA ALA A 37 0.95 -17.13 11.86
C ALA A 37 1.95 -17.53 10.77
N GLN A 38 2.44 -16.56 9.98
CA GLN A 38 3.47 -16.81 8.98
C GLN A 38 4.76 -17.35 9.61
N LEU A 39 5.23 -16.79 10.73
CA LEU A 39 6.46 -17.28 11.37
C LEU A 39 6.27 -18.63 12.05
N ARG A 40 5.12 -18.87 12.69
CA ARG A 40 4.81 -20.16 13.34
C ARG A 40 4.62 -21.30 12.33
N GLY A 41 4.18 -20.99 11.12
CA GLY A 41 4.00 -21.95 10.03
C GLY A 41 5.25 -22.18 9.18
N ILE A 42 6.42 -21.65 9.56
CA ILE A 42 7.66 -21.83 8.79
C ILE A 42 8.05 -23.31 8.75
N ASP A 43 8.30 -23.81 7.54
CA ASP A 43 8.92 -25.10 7.28
C ASP A 43 9.97 -24.98 6.15
N THR A 44 10.64 -26.11 5.83
CA THR A 44 11.68 -26.18 4.80
C THR A 44 11.24 -25.80 3.39
N HIS A 45 9.96 -25.94 3.08
CA HIS A 45 9.40 -25.71 1.75
C HIS A 45 8.83 -24.29 1.61
N ASN A 46 8.45 -23.65 2.72
CA ASN A 46 7.72 -22.37 2.70
C ASN A 46 8.48 -21.19 3.34
N ALA A 47 9.65 -21.42 3.95
CA ALA A 47 10.38 -20.43 4.74
C ALA A 47 10.50 -19.05 4.08
N GLN A 48 10.88 -19.01 2.79
CA GLN A 48 11.01 -17.77 2.02
C GLN A 48 9.68 -17.03 1.91
N GLY A 49 8.61 -17.75 1.53
CA GLY A 49 7.28 -17.19 1.35
C GLY A 49 6.73 -16.67 2.68
N SER A 50 6.89 -17.45 3.74
CA SER A 50 6.46 -17.12 5.10
C SER A 50 7.15 -15.86 5.63
N ILE A 51 8.48 -15.76 5.51
CA ILE A 51 9.22 -14.54 5.89
C ILE A 51 8.80 -13.34 5.04
N HIS A 52 8.60 -13.55 3.73
CA HIS A 52 8.15 -12.50 2.82
C HIS A 52 6.78 -11.94 3.26
N GLN A 53 5.81 -12.81 3.53
CA GLN A 53 4.47 -12.40 3.95
C GLN A 53 4.51 -11.76 5.35
N CYS A 54 5.26 -12.32 6.30
CA CYS A 54 5.45 -11.71 7.62
C CYS A 54 5.97 -10.27 7.50
N ARG A 55 7.04 -10.03 6.71
CA ARG A 55 7.57 -8.68 6.44
C ARG A 55 6.53 -7.77 5.79
N LYS A 56 5.67 -8.29 4.91
CA LYS A 56 4.58 -7.54 4.28
C LYS A 56 3.54 -7.08 5.32
N HIS A 57 3.15 -7.95 6.25
CA HIS A 57 2.26 -7.60 7.35
C HIS A 57 2.88 -6.56 8.30
N ILE A 58 4.17 -6.71 8.64
CA ILE A 58 4.89 -5.71 9.44
C ILE A 58 4.95 -4.34 8.73
N LYS A 59 5.19 -4.33 7.41
CA LYS A 59 5.18 -3.09 6.62
C LYS A 59 3.80 -2.42 6.64
N LYS A 60 2.72 -3.19 6.51
CA LYS A 60 1.33 -2.74 6.65
C LYS A 60 1.05 -2.15 8.04
N LEU A 61 1.42 -2.83 9.13
CA LEU A 61 1.33 -2.32 10.51
C LEU A 61 2.02 -0.97 10.64
N ARG A 62 3.26 -0.88 10.15
CA ARG A 62 4.05 0.35 10.21
C ARG A 62 3.52 1.46 9.29
N GLY A 63 2.78 1.13 8.23
CA GLY A 63 2.03 2.07 7.41
C GLY A 63 0.86 2.68 8.19
N LEU A 64 0.05 1.83 8.82
CA LEU A 64 -1.07 2.20 9.68
C LEU A 64 -0.64 3.12 10.82
N LEU A 65 0.38 2.71 11.59
CA LEU A 65 0.92 3.50 12.70
C LEU A 65 1.44 4.87 12.25
N ARG A 66 2.02 4.96 11.04
CA ARG A 66 2.49 6.25 10.51
C ARG A 66 1.36 7.19 10.12
N MET A 67 0.21 6.65 9.67
CA MET A 67 -0.97 7.43 9.33
C MET A 67 -1.52 8.16 10.56
N VAL A 68 -1.61 7.47 11.70
CA VAL A 68 -2.15 8.03 12.95
C VAL A 68 -1.08 8.51 13.93
N ARG A 69 0.18 8.57 13.49
CA ARG A 69 1.34 8.91 14.34
C ARG A 69 1.13 10.17 15.19
N PRO A 70 0.67 11.31 14.64
CA PRO A 70 0.49 12.52 15.45
C PRO A 70 -0.54 12.32 16.58
N SER A 71 -1.60 11.56 16.31
CA SER A 71 -2.69 11.32 17.24
C SER A 71 -2.39 10.24 18.29
N MET A 72 -1.51 9.28 18.01
CA MET A 72 -1.07 8.27 18.98
C MET A 72 -0.18 8.84 20.09
N GLY A 73 0.42 10.03 19.89
CA GLY A 73 1.29 10.65 20.88
C GLY A 73 2.45 9.75 21.33
N ARG A 74 2.60 9.55 22.65
CA ARG A 74 3.71 8.78 23.23
C ARG A 74 3.68 7.29 22.89
N ALA A 75 2.51 6.72 22.60
CA ALA A 75 2.36 5.30 22.26
C ALA A 75 2.97 4.93 20.89
N TYR A 76 3.11 5.90 19.98
CA TYR A 76 3.62 5.64 18.63
C TYR A 76 5.05 5.09 18.61
N ARG A 77 5.97 5.71 19.37
CA ARG A 77 7.41 5.37 19.28
C ARG A 77 7.67 3.93 19.72
N PRO A 78 7.20 3.46 20.90
CA PRO A 78 7.34 2.06 21.30
C PRO A 78 6.74 1.11 20.26
N ALA A 79 5.48 1.30 19.86
CA ALA A 79 4.79 0.42 18.92
C ALA A 79 5.53 0.32 17.57
N ASN A 80 5.90 1.45 16.96
CA ASN A 80 6.62 1.44 15.69
C ASN A 80 8.04 0.84 15.83
N ASN A 81 8.71 1.01 16.97
CA ASN A 81 10.03 0.45 17.19
C ASN A 81 9.97 -1.07 17.31
N THR A 82 9.05 -1.61 18.09
CA THR A 82 8.83 -3.07 18.22
C THR A 82 8.69 -3.74 16.86
N PHE A 83 7.77 -3.25 16.02
CA PHE A 83 7.57 -3.80 14.68
C PHE A 83 8.75 -3.52 13.72
N ARG A 84 9.46 -2.39 13.87
CA ARG A 84 10.66 -2.10 13.09
C ARG A 84 11.78 -3.09 13.42
N ASP A 85 11.98 -3.39 14.69
CA ASP A 85 13.03 -4.28 15.17
C ASP A 85 12.73 -5.74 14.78
N ALA A 86 11.48 -6.19 14.87
CA ALA A 86 11.05 -7.48 14.34
C ALA A 86 11.36 -7.63 12.84
N ALA A 87 11.02 -6.62 12.02
CA ALA A 87 11.36 -6.65 10.59
C ALA A 87 12.87 -6.60 10.30
N ARG A 88 13.68 -6.01 11.19
CA ARG A 88 15.14 -5.93 11.01
C ARG A 88 15.77 -7.31 11.16
N LEU A 89 15.33 -8.09 12.15
CA LEU A 89 15.79 -9.47 12.36
C LEU A 89 15.54 -10.36 11.13
N LEU A 90 14.44 -10.12 10.42
CA LEU A 90 14.07 -10.89 9.23
C LEU A 90 14.64 -10.33 7.91
N SER A 91 15.50 -9.30 7.94
CA SER A 91 16.01 -8.68 6.70
C SER A 91 16.92 -9.56 5.86
N PRO A 92 17.92 -10.26 6.42
CA PRO A 92 18.89 -11.01 5.61
C PRO A 92 18.25 -12.07 4.71
N TYR A 93 17.16 -12.71 5.17
CA TYR A 93 16.56 -13.85 4.48
C TYR A 93 15.83 -13.50 3.18
N ARG A 94 15.42 -12.24 3.00
CA ARG A 94 14.68 -11.80 1.81
C ARG A 94 15.62 -11.39 0.67
N ASP A 95 16.78 -10.87 1.02
CA ASP A 95 17.54 -10.05 0.07
C ASP A 95 18.12 -10.93 -1.06
N ALA A 96 18.60 -12.15 -0.78
CA ALA A 96 19.15 -13.05 -1.81
C ALA A 96 18.17 -13.45 -2.94
N HIS A 97 16.91 -13.78 -2.59
CA HIS A 97 15.90 -14.14 -3.60
C HIS A 97 15.45 -12.94 -4.44
N ALA A 98 15.43 -11.74 -3.84
CA ALA A 98 15.12 -10.53 -4.58
C ALA A 98 16.21 -10.23 -5.62
N LEU A 99 17.49 -10.36 -5.23
CA LEU A 99 18.62 -10.16 -6.16
C LEU A 99 18.58 -11.13 -7.35
N LEU A 100 18.26 -12.42 -7.12
CA LEU A 100 18.12 -13.39 -8.22
C LEU A 100 16.98 -13.01 -9.18
N ALA A 101 15.80 -12.69 -8.66
CA ALA A 101 14.66 -12.31 -9.51
C ALA A 101 14.96 -11.05 -10.32
N THR A 102 15.54 -10.03 -9.69
CA THR A 102 15.92 -8.78 -10.36
C THR A 102 17.04 -8.99 -11.40
N PHE A 103 17.94 -9.94 -11.16
CA PHE A 103 18.96 -10.33 -12.14
C PHE A 103 18.34 -11.00 -13.38
N ASP A 104 17.38 -11.91 -13.19
CA ASP A 104 16.64 -12.53 -14.28
C ASP A 104 15.84 -11.47 -15.08
N ASP A 105 15.21 -10.51 -14.39
CA ASP A 105 14.51 -9.39 -15.02
C ASP A 105 15.45 -8.50 -15.84
N ALA A 106 16.69 -8.27 -15.38
CA ALA A 106 17.69 -7.50 -16.12
C ALA A 106 18.10 -8.19 -17.42
N ILE A 107 18.31 -9.50 -17.39
CA ILE A 107 18.61 -10.30 -18.58
C ILE A 107 17.42 -10.29 -19.56
N ALA A 108 16.19 -10.43 -19.04
CA ALA A 108 15.00 -10.43 -19.87
C ALA A 108 14.74 -9.05 -20.52
N ALA A 109 15.13 -7.97 -19.86
CA ALA A 109 14.96 -6.61 -20.37
C ALA A 109 15.94 -6.24 -21.49
N ASP A 110 17.13 -6.84 -21.51
CA ASP A 110 18.14 -6.63 -22.56
C ASP A 110 18.93 -7.93 -22.87
N PRO A 111 18.32 -8.87 -23.62
CA PRO A 111 18.98 -10.12 -23.99
C PRO A 111 20.21 -9.92 -24.90
N GLU A 112 20.24 -8.85 -25.68
CA GLU A 112 21.35 -8.52 -26.59
C GLU A 112 22.56 -7.93 -25.84
N GLY A 113 22.32 -7.30 -24.68
CA GLY A 113 23.36 -6.82 -23.76
C GLY A 113 24.04 -7.91 -22.94
N VAL A 114 23.60 -9.17 -23.03
CA VAL A 114 24.25 -10.29 -22.34
C VAL A 114 25.63 -10.56 -22.96
N PRO A 115 26.72 -10.61 -22.16
CA PRO A 115 28.05 -10.88 -22.68
C PRO A 115 28.13 -12.21 -23.45
N ALA A 116 29.00 -12.30 -24.46
CA ALA A 116 29.16 -13.51 -25.28
C ALA A 116 29.55 -14.76 -24.47
N GLY A 117 30.21 -14.59 -23.32
CA GLY A 117 30.51 -15.67 -22.37
C GLY A 117 29.34 -16.09 -21.47
N GLY A 118 28.17 -15.44 -21.63
CA GLY A 118 26.99 -15.58 -20.79
C GLY A 118 27.20 -15.04 -19.37
N LEU A 119 26.19 -15.19 -18.51
CA LEU A 119 26.29 -14.86 -17.07
C LEU A 119 26.00 -16.07 -16.18
N GLY A 120 26.23 -17.28 -16.69
CA GLY A 120 25.84 -18.52 -16.00
C GLY A 120 26.56 -18.76 -14.67
N ALA A 121 27.78 -18.25 -14.50
CA ALA A 121 28.49 -18.31 -13.22
C ALA A 121 27.81 -17.44 -12.16
N ALA A 122 27.51 -16.18 -12.51
CA ALA A 122 26.79 -15.26 -11.64
C ALA A 122 25.40 -15.78 -11.25
N TRP A 123 24.66 -16.32 -12.23
CA TRP A 123 23.35 -16.92 -11.98
C TRP A 123 23.43 -18.08 -10.97
N ARG A 124 24.37 -19.02 -11.15
CA ARG A 124 24.56 -20.15 -10.23
C ARG A 124 24.91 -19.70 -8.82
N GLU A 125 25.74 -18.67 -8.69
CA GLU A 125 26.09 -18.13 -7.37
C GLU A 125 24.89 -17.48 -6.69
N LEU A 126 24.07 -16.73 -7.42
CA LEU A 126 22.82 -16.15 -6.89
C LEU A 126 21.83 -17.23 -6.45
N VAL A 127 21.66 -18.29 -7.24
CA VAL A 127 20.84 -19.46 -6.85
C VAL A 127 21.40 -20.10 -5.57
N ARG A 128 22.71 -20.33 -5.48
CA ARG A 128 23.36 -20.91 -4.30
C ARG A 128 23.11 -20.05 -3.04
N ARG A 129 23.28 -18.73 -3.14
CA ARG A 129 23.01 -17.78 -2.03
C ARG A 129 21.53 -17.77 -1.64
N ALA A 130 20.62 -17.83 -2.62
CA ALA A 130 19.19 -17.90 -2.37
C ALA A 130 18.80 -19.20 -1.63
N ASP A 131 19.40 -20.33 -1.99
CA ASP A 131 19.20 -21.62 -1.33
C ASP A 131 19.79 -21.66 0.09
N ASP A 132 21.00 -21.12 0.28
CA ASP A 132 21.64 -21.01 1.61
C ASP A 132 20.80 -20.16 2.57
N SER A 133 20.28 -19.04 2.08
CA SER A 133 19.36 -18.18 2.83
C SER A 133 18.15 -18.98 3.33
N THR A 134 17.52 -19.78 2.45
CA THR A 134 16.38 -20.64 2.82
C THR A 134 16.75 -21.67 3.89
N ARG A 135 17.88 -22.38 3.72
CA ARG A 135 18.34 -23.40 4.67
C ARG A 135 18.60 -22.82 6.07
N SER A 136 19.19 -21.64 6.15
CA SER A 136 19.56 -20.98 7.42
C SER A 136 18.35 -20.66 8.31
N VAL A 137 17.18 -20.37 7.72
CA VAL A 137 15.93 -20.09 8.44
C VAL A 137 15.39 -21.35 9.11
N THR A 138 15.42 -22.45 8.37
CA THR A 138 14.67 -23.69 8.70
C THR A 138 15.32 -24.50 9.81
N GLY A 139 16.56 -24.17 10.18
CA GLY A 139 17.31 -24.81 11.27
C GLY A 139 16.99 -24.29 12.68
N GLY A 140 15.89 -23.55 12.88
CA GLY A 140 15.54 -22.98 14.19
C GLY A 140 16.29 -21.68 14.49
N SER A 141 16.23 -20.71 13.57
CA SER A 141 16.88 -19.40 13.72
C SER A 141 16.43 -18.65 14.99
N ALA A 142 17.42 -18.22 15.78
CA ALA A 142 17.19 -17.38 16.96
C ALA A 142 16.58 -16.02 16.58
N GLU A 143 16.87 -15.51 15.38
CA GLU A 143 16.31 -14.27 14.83
C GLU A 143 14.82 -14.40 14.56
N VAL A 144 14.36 -15.56 14.04
CA VAL A 144 12.94 -15.84 13.82
C VAL A 144 12.19 -15.91 15.16
N GLN A 145 12.74 -16.63 16.13
CA GLN A 145 12.16 -16.72 17.48
C GLN A 145 12.09 -15.34 18.14
N ARG A 146 13.15 -14.53 18.04
CA ARG A 146 13.16 -13.18 18.58
C ARG A 146 12.20 -12.23 17.86
N ALA A 147 12.03 -12.40 16.55
CA ALA A 147 11.04 -11.65 15.79
C ALA A 147 9.61 -12.02 16.22
N LEU A 148 9.34 -13.30 16.49
CA LEU A 148 8.07 -13.78 17.02
C LEU A 148 7.74 -13.16 18.38
N GLU A 149 8.69 -13.19 19.33
CA GLU A 149 8.53 -12.55 20.64
C GLU A 149 8.22 -11.05 20.55
N LEU A 150 8.90 -10.33 19.64
CA LEU A 150 8.64 -8.91 19.41
C LEU A 150 7.25 -8.67 18.82
N LEU A 151 6.77 -9.55 17.93
CA LEU A 151 5.42 -9.44 17.37
C LEU A 151 4.35 -9.70 18.43
N GLU A 152 4.54 -10.73 19.26
CA GLU A 152 3.66 -11.06 20.38
C GLU A 152 3.60 -9.92 21.39
N HIS A 153 4.75 -9.38 21.80
CA HIS A 153 4.80 -8.20 22.66
C HIS A 153 4.14 -6.97 22.02
N GLY A 154 4.31 -6.80 20.71
CA GLY A 154 3.62 -5.76 19.95
C GLY A 154 2.10 -5.90 19.98
N ALA A 155 1.59 -7.14 19.95
CA ALA A 155 0.16 -7.45 19.98
C ALA A 155 -0.48 -7.11 21.34
N GLU A 156 0.19 -7.43 22.45
CA GLU A 156 -0.26 -7.12 23.81
C GLU A 156 -0.57 -5.62 24.03
N GLY A 157 0.17 -4.76 23.34
CA GLY A 157 0.02 -3.31 23.48
C GLY A 157 -1.13 -2.68 22.67
N ILE A 158 -1.75 -3.39 21.73
CA ILE A 158 -2.67 -2.81 20.73
C ILE A 158 -3.93 -2.23 21.38
N ASP A 159 -4.53 -2.93 22.34
CA ASP A 159 -5.78 -2.50 22.98
C ASP A 159 -5.63 -1.20 23.76
N GLY A 160 -4.42 -0.94 24.27
CA GLY A 160 -4.06 0.27 24.99
C GLY A 160 -3.89 1.51 24.09
N TRP A 161 -3.85 1.38 22.77
CA TRP A 161 -3.63 2.53 21.88
C TRP A 161 -4.83 3.46 21.90
N LYS A 162 -4.59 4.75 22.16
CA LYS A 162 -5.61 5.81 22.12
C LYS A 162 -5.22 6.89 21.11
N LEU A 163 -6.20 7.37 20.36
CA LEU A 163 -5.98 8.46 19.40
C LEU A 163 -6.52 9.77 19.96
N LYS A 164 -5.71 10.83 19.87
CA LYS A 164 -6.18 12.20 20.05
C LYS A 164 -6.97 12.65 18.83
N GLY A 165 -8.16 13.21 19.06
CA GLY A 165 -9.08 13.63 18.00
C GLY A 165 -9.91 12.47 17.43
N SER A 166 -10.73 12.76 16.43
CA SER A 166 -11.64 11.79 15.81
C SER A 166 -11.68 11.96 14.30
N GLY A 167 -12.08 10.89 13.60
CA GLY A 167 -12.23 10.89 12.14
C GLY A 167 -10.94 11.28 11.41
N TRP A 168 -11.08 12.03 10.32
CA TRP A 168 -9.97 12.43 9.46
C TRP A 168 -8.90 13.24 10.19
N ASN A 169 -9.29 14.09 11.13
CA ASN A 169 -8.35 14.96 11.87
C ASN A 169 -7.29 14.16 12.63
N ALA A 170 -7.59 12.91 13.01
CA ALA A 170 -6.63 12.03 13.68
C ALA A 170 -5.67 11.29 12.73
N ALA A 171 -5.93 11.30 11.42
CA ALA A 171 -5.09 10.69 10.38
C ALA A 171 -4.35 11.73 9.51
N ALA A 172 -4.97 12.89 9.26
CA ALA A 172 -4.51 13.89 8.31
C ALA A 172 -3.03 14.28 8.52
N GLY A 173 -2.62 14.54 9.75
CA GLY A 173 -1.24 14.94 10.04
C GLY A 173 -0.19 13.87 9.70
N GLY A 174 -0.52 12.58 9.81
CA GLY A 174 0.39 11.50 9.42
C GLY A 174 0.46 11.29 7.92
N VAL A 175 -0.66 11.49 7.22
CA VAL A 175 -0.74 11.50 5.75
C VAL A 175 0.09 12.66 5.18
N ILE A 176 -0.14 13.89 5.64
CA ILE A 176 0.63 15.10 5.26
C ILE A 176 2.12 14.84 5.44
N LYS A 177 2.50 14.37 6.64
CA LYS A 177 3.92 14.12 6.96
C LYS A 177 4.55 13.05 6.09
N THR A 178 3.80 12.03 5.69
CA THR A 178 4.31 10.93 4.87
C THR A 178 4.49 11.37 3.43
N TYR A 179 3.47 12.04 2.87
CA TYR A 179 3.51 12.58 1.51
C TYR A 179 4.59 13.65 1.36
N ARG A 180 4.68 14.60 2.31
CA ARG A 180 5.73 15.64 2.31
C ARG A 180 7.14 15.07 2.30
N ARG A 181 7.37 13.95 3.00
CA ARG A 181 8.68 13.29 2.96
C ARG A 181 8.97 12.67 1.60
N GLY A 182 7.94 12.26 0.86
CA GLY A 182 8.06 11.85 -0.53
C GLY A 182 8.47 13.00 -1.43
N LEU A 183 7.79 14.15 -1.32
CA LEU A 183 8.16 15.40 -2.02
C LEU A 183 9.64 15.77 -1.78
N VAL A 184 10.08 15.78 -0.52
CA VAL A 184 11.47 16.09 -0.15
C VAL A 184 12.45 15.05 -0.73
N ALA A 185 12.08 13.77 -0.72
CA ALA A 185 12.94 12.73 -1.28
C ALA A 185 13.04 12.79 -2.81
N LEU A 186 11.97 13.19 -3.50
CA LEU A 186 11.96 13.42 -4.94
C LEU A 186 12.84 14.63 -5.30
N SER A 187 12.66 15.76 -4.62
CA SER A 187 13.49 16.95 -4.82
C SER A 187 14.98 16.66 -4.59
N ALA A 188 15.33 15.83 -3.61
CA ALA A 188 16.71 15.41 -3.40
C ALA A 188 17.27 14.59 -4.58
N ILE A 189 16.46 13.78 -5.27
CA ILE A 189 16.91 13.04 -6.47
C ILE A 189 17.18 14.01 -7.63
N GLU A 190 16.35 15.04 -7.80
CA GLU A 190 16.53 16.08 -8.82
C GLU A 190 17.82 16.89 -8.58
N GLU A 191 18.21 17.10 -7.32
CA GLU A 191 19.49 17.70 -6.92
C GLU A 191 20.70 16.77 -7.08
N GLY A 192 20.51 15.52 -7.52
CA GLY A 192 21.57 14.53 -7.75
C GLY A 192 21.10 13.09 -7.53
N GLY A 193 21.31 12.22 -8.52
CA GLY A 193 20.80 10.84 -8.54
C GLY A 193 21.69 9.82 -7.82
N ALA A 194 21.86 9.94 -6.50
CA ALA A 194 22.57 8.94 -5.70
C ALA A 194 21.64 7.76 -5.29
N PRO A 195 22.11 6.50 -5.25
CA PRO A 195 21.30 5.33 -4.89
C PRO A 195 20.56 5.46 -3.56
N GLU A 196 21.17 6.10 -2.56
CA GLU A 196 20.57 6.32 -1.24
C GLU A 196 19.33 7.22 -1.32
N ARG A 197 19.31 8.18 -2.25
CA ARG A 197 18.19 9.10 -2.46
C ARG A 197 17.00 8.38 -3.08
N PHE A 198 17.24 7.52 -4.08
CA PHE A 198 16.21 6.62 -4.63
C PHE A 198 15.65 5.67 -3.57
N HIS A 199 16.53 5.11 -2.73
CA HIS A 199 16.11 4.25 -1.63
C HIS A 199 15.26 5.01 -0.58
N GLU A 200 15.57 6.27 -0.28
CA GLU A 200 14.71 7.12 0.56
C GLU A 200 13.34 7.38 -0.09
N LEU A 201 13.28 7.77 -1.36
CA LEU A 201 12.01 7.98 -2.09
C LEU A 201 11.16 6.72 -2.05
N ARG A 202 11.74 5.55 -2.33
CA ARG A 202 11.06 4.25 -2.26
C ARG A 202 10.38 4.03 -0.92
N LYS A 203 11.10 4.28 0.18
CA LYS A 203 10.55 4.15 1.54
C LYS A 203 9.34 5.05 1.76
N ARG A 204 9.33 6.27 1.21
CA ARG A 204 8.21 7.24 1.37
C ARG A 204 7.02 6.89 0.48
N ALA A 205 7.28 6.54 -0.78
CA ALA A 205 6.27 6.06 -1.71
C ALA A 205 5.55 4.83 -1.14
N LYS A 206 6.28 3.90 -0.51
CA LYS A 206 5.67 2.70 0.09
C LYS A 206 4.69 3.01 1.21
N TYR A 207 4.95 4.03 2.02
CA TYR A 207 4.01 4.44 3.08
C TYR A 207 2.81 5.19 2.53
N THR A 208 3.00 6.02 1.50
CA THR A 208 1.90 6.68 0.81
C THR A 208 0.97 5.65 0.17
N TRP A 209 1.53 4.64 -0.51
CA TRP A 209 0.80 3.48 -1.02
C TRP A 209 -0.06 2.79 0.05
N TYR A 210 0.52 2.51 1.22
CA TYR A 210 -0.24 1.90 2.31
C TYR A 210 -1.36 2.80 2.84
N HIS A 211 -1.16 4.12 2.90
CA HIS A 211 -2.22 5.06 3.30
C HIS A 211 -3.37 5.07 2.29
N LEU A 212 -3.07 5.06 0.99
CA LEU A 212 -4.11 4.95 -0.04
C LEU A 212 -4.91 3.67 0.08
N ARG A 213 -4.24 2.53 0.33
CA ARG A 213 -4.92 1.25 0.56
C ARG A 213 -5.81 1.24 1.81
N LEU A 214 -5.36 1.88 2.89
CA LEU A 214 -6.17 2.02 4.10
C LEU A 214 -7.45 2.82 3.87
N LEU A 215 -7.42 3.75 2.91
CA LEU A 215 -8.51 4.66 2.58
C LEU A 215 -9.30 4.23 1.34
N ASP A 216 -9.00 3.09 0.73
CA ASP A 216 -9.50 2.69 -0.58
C ASP A 216 -11.04 2.75 -0.66
N GLU A 217 -11.74 2.28 0.38
CA GLU A 217 -13.21 2.29 0.44
C GLU A 217 -13.85 3.68 0.43
N THR A 218 -13.07 4.74 0.68
CA THR A 218 -13.60 6.11 0.69
C THR A 218 -13.83 6.67 -0.71
N ALA A 219 -13.09 6.18 -1.72
CA ALA A 219 -13.27 6.53 -3.12
C ALA A 219 -12.57 5.49 -4.03
N PRO A 220 -13.09 4.25 -4.13
CA PRO A 220 -12.37 3.13 -4.76
C PRO A 220 -11.96 3.40 -6.22
N SER A 221 -12.85 4.04 -6.99
CA SER A 221 -12.62 4.36 -8.41
C SER A 221 -11.47 5.33 -8.65
N VAL A 222 -11.05 6.10 -7.63
CA VAL A 222 -9.92 7.04 -7.71
C VAL A 222 -8.71 6.51 -6.95
N LEU A 223 -8.92 5.94 -5.77
CA LEU A 223 -7.84 5.53 -4.89
C LEU A 223 -7.20 4.20 -5.30
N ALA A 224 -7.96 3.24 -5.82
CA ALA A 224 -7.38 1.96 -6.25
C ALA A 224 -6.40 2.14 -7.43
N PRO A 225 -6.72 2.89 -8.51
CA PRO A 225 -5.76 3.18 -9.58
C PRO A 225 -4.54 3.96 -9.08
N THR A 226 -4.76 4.97 -8.23
CA THR A 226 -3.66 5.77 -7.66
C THR A 226 -2.74 4.91 -6.79
N ALA A 227 -3.30 4.01 -5.98
CA ALA A 227 -2.55 3.05 -5.20
C ALA A 227 -1.77 2.06 -6.10
N GLY A 228 -2.34 1.67 -7.24
CA GLY A 228 -1.65 0.88 -8.26
C GLY A 228 -0.41 1.58 -8.81
N LEU A 229 -0.52 2.87 -9.13
CA LEU A 229 0.62 3.68 -9.60
C LEU A 229 1.70 3.82 -8.51
N PHE A 230 1.33 4.09 -7.25
CA PHE A 230 2.29 4.11 -6.15
C PHE A 230 2.94 2.73 -5.92
N HIS A 231 2.22 1.63 -6.17
CA HIS A 231 2.79 0.29 -6.10
C HIS A 231 3.87 0.09 -7.16
N ALA A 232 3.56 0.42 -8.42
CA ALA A 232 4.48 0.34 -9.54
C ALA A 232 5.73 1.19 -9.30
N LEU A 233 5.56 2.42 -8.79
CA LEU A 233 6.68 3.26 -8.36
C LEU A 233 7.57 2.56 -7.33
N THR A 234 6.98 1.91 -6.32
CA THR A 234 7.76 1.26 -5.25
C THR A 234 8.46 -0.02 -5.68
N ASP A 235 7.94 -0.69 -6.70
CA ASP A 235 8.51 -1.91 -7.25
C ASP A 235 9.67 -1.54 -8.17
N GLY A 236 9.51 -0.60 -9.12
CA GLY A 236 10.62 -0.13 -9.96
C GLY A 236 11.78 0.48 -9.18
N LEU A 237 11.51 1.26 -8.12
CA LEU A 237 12.56 1.73 -7.20
C LEU A 237 13.17 0.61 -6.35
N GLY A 238 12.42 -0.47 -6.12
CA GLY A 238 12.92 -1.67 -5.44
C GLY A 238 13.92 -2.41 -6.30
N ASP A 239 13.55 -2.68 -7.54
CA ASP A 239 14.39 -3.41 -8.49
C ASP A 239 15.68 -2.61 -8.80
N ALA A 240 15.59 -1.29 -8.95
CA ALA A 240 16.78 -0.44 -9.09
C ALA A 240 17.74 -0.52 -7.89
N HIS A 241 17.19 -0.60 -6.67
CA HIS A 241 17.99 -0.76 -5.46
C HIS A 241 18.63 -2.15 -5.38
N ASP A 242 17.87 -3.19 -5.73
CA ASP A 242 18.34 -4.56 -5.73
C ASP A 242 19.47 -4.73 -6.77
N LEU A 243 19.40 -4.07 -7.93
CA LEU A 243 20.51 -3.99 -8.91
C LEU A 243 21.76 -3.29 -8.36
N ALA A 244 21.61 -2.20 -7.61
CA ALA A 244 22.75 -1.51 -6.99
C ALA A 244 23.44 -2.40 -5.95
N VAL A 245 22.65 -3.09 -5.12
CA VAL A 245 23.18 -4.07 -4.13
C VAL A 245 23.87 -5.23 -4.83
N LEU A 246 23.30 -5.75 -5.92
CA LEU A 246 23.92 -6.82 -6.70
C LEU A 246 25.26 -6.37 -7.29
N ARG A 247 25.31 -5.16 -7.84
CA ARG A 247 26.52 -4.57 -8.39
C ARG A 247 27.64 -4.48 -7.35
N ASP A 248 27.33 -3.98 -6.16
CA ASP A 248 28.29 -3.87 -5.05
C ASP A 248 28.75 -5.27 -4.58
N MET A 249 27.84 -6.23 -4.50
CA MET A 249 28.16 -7.62 -4.15
C MET A 249 29.12 -8.28 -5.16
N MET A 250 28.91 -8.05 -6.46
CA MET A 250 29.80 -8.58 -7.50
C MET A 250 31.17 -7.91 -7.49
N LEU A 251 31.26 -6.63 -7.12
CA LEU A 251 32.53 -5.92 -6.94
C LEU A 251 33.34 -6.44 -5.75
N ASP A 252 32.67 -6.74 -4.64
CA ASP A 252 33.34 -7.18 -3.41
C ASP A 252 33.84 -8.63 -3.50
N GLU A 253 33.18 -9.47 -4.30
CA GLU A 253 33.44 -10.91 -4.39
C GLU A 253 33.57 -11.43 -5.84
N PRO A 254 34.45 -10.85 -6.68
CA PRO A 254 34.44 -11.11 -8.12
C PRO A 254 34.67 -12.58 -8.49
N ASP A 255 35.52 -13.29 -7.74
CA ASP A 255 35.78 -14.72 -7.94
C ASP A 255 34.52 -15.59 -7.82
N ALA A 256 33.61 -15.24 -6.90
CA ALA A 256 32.34 -15.95 -6.73
C ALA A 256 31.41 -15.79 -7.95
N PHE A 257 31.54 -14.68 -8.67
CA PHE A 257 30.71 -14.34 -9.83
C PHE A 257 31.38 -14.61 -11.19
N GLY A 258 32.48 -15.37 -11.21
CA GLY A 258 33.18 -15.77 -12.44
C GLY A 258 34.39 -14.90 -12.80
N GLY A 259 34.89 -14.11 -11.87
CA GLY A 259 36.10 -13.31 -11.99
C GLY A 259 35.88 -11.89 -12.51
N ASP A 260 36.91 -11.05 -12.41
CA ASP A 260 36.85 -9.60 -12.70
C ASP A 260 36.31 -9.28 -14.10
N GLN A 261 36.73 -10.04 -15.12
CA GLN A 261 36.29 -9.80 -16.51
C GLN A 261 34.79 -10.05 -16.69
N MET A 262 34.24 -11.10 -16.05
CA MET A 262 32.82 -11.42 -16.09
C MET A 262 32.00 -10.35 -15.36
N VAL A 263 32.46 -9.97 -14.17
CA VAL A 263 31.82 -8.92 -13.36
C VAL A 263 31.77 -7.58 -14.09
N ALA A 264 32.90 -7.16 -14.68
CA ALA A 264 32.96 -5.94 -15.47
C ALA A 264 32.01 -5.98 -16.68
N ALA A 265 31.89 -7.13 -17.35
CA ALA A 265 30.97 -7.31 -18.47
C ALA A 265 29.49 -7.25 -18.05
N ALA A 266 29.16 -7.73 -16.84
CA ALA A 266 27.80 -7.68 -16.31
C ALA A 266 27.34 -6.25 -15.97
N PHE A 267 28.25 -5.36 -15.57
CA PHE A 267 27.87 -4.01 -15.14
C PHE A 267 27.18 -3.17 -16.21
N ALA A 268 27.56 -3.30 -17.48
CA ALA A 268 26.89 -2.56 -18.55
C ALA A 268 25.39 -2.89 -18.62
N LEU A 269 25.04 -4.18 -18.51
CA LEU A 269 23.67 -4.67 -18.47
C LEU A 269 22.93 -4.19 -17.21
N LEU A 270 23.53 -4.43 -16.03
CA LEU A 270 22.91 -4.11 -14.73
C LEU A 270 22.71 -2.60 -14.53
N ASP A 271 23.71 -1.79 -14.83
CA ASP A 271 23.61 -0.33 -14.73
C ASP A 271 22.66 0.23 -15.79
N GLY A 272 22.65 -0.32 -17.01
CA GLY A 272 21.71 0.07 -18.06
C GLY A 272 20.24 -0.13 -17.65
N TYR A 273 19.94 -1.28 -17.05
CA TYR A 273 18.59 -1.58 -16.55
C TYR A 273 18.24 -0.74 -15.32
N ARG A 274 19.16 -0.60 -14.36
CA ARG A 274 18.99 0.26 -13.17
C ARG A 274 18.65 1.70 -13.55
N LEU A 275 19.44 2.31 -14.43
CA LEU A 275 19.21 3.68 -14.90
C LEU A 275 17.87 3.83 -15.61
N THR A 276 17.41 2.80 -16.33
CA THR A 276 16.09 2.79 -16.96
C THR A 276 14.97 2.79 -15.91
N LEU A 277 15.08 1.95 -14.89
CA LEU A 277 14.12 1.89 -13.78
C LEU A 277 14.11 3.19 -12.98
N GLU A 278 15.27 3.78 -12.69
CA GLU A 278 15.40 5.06 -12.00
C GLU A 278 14.75 6.21 -12.77
N ARG A 279 15.01 6.32 -14.09
CA ARG A 279 14.37 7.34 -14.94
C ARG A 279 12.84 7.19 -14.97
N ARG A 280 12.34 5.98 -15.22
CA ARG A 280 10.89 5.72 -15.28
C ARG A 280 10.22 5.97 -13.92
N SER A 281 10.88 5.56 -12.84
CA SER A 281 10.40 5.79 -11.48
C SER A 281 10.37 7.27 -11.12
N THR A 282 11.36 8.05 -11.55
CA THR A 282 11.40 9.51 -11.33
C THR A 282 10.25 10.20 -12.05
N ALA A 283 10.04 9.91 -13.34
CA ALA A 283 8.91 10.47 -14.09
C ALA A 283 7.55 10.11 -13.48
N LEU A 284 7.38 8.88 -13.00
CA LEU A 284 6.16 8.47 -12.31
C LEU A 284 6.02 9.16 -10.93
N ALA A 285 7.12 9.36 -10.22
CA ALA A 285 7.13 10.07 -8.94
C ALA A 285 6.74 11.54 -9.12
N GLU A 286 7.27 12.23 -10.13
CA GLU A 286 6.89 13.62 -10.47
C GLU A 286 5.37 13.74 -10.68
N LEU A 287 4.77 12.79 -11.41
CA LEU A 287 3.31 12.74 -11.59
C LEU A 287 2.57 12.52 -10.27
N LEU A 288 3.01 11.53 -9.47
CA LEU A 288 2.33 11.14 -8.22
C LEU A 288 2.51 12.15 -7.08
N TYR A 289 3.58 12.94 -7.13
CA TYR A 289 3.94 13.99 -6.18
C TYR A 289 3.66 15.41 -6.72
N ALA A 290 2.81 15.56 -7.74
CA ALA A 290 2.54 16.85 -8.37
C ALA A 290 1.77 17.86 -7.49
N GLU A 291 1.02 17.39 -6.48
CA GLU A 291 0.27 18.27 -5.56
C GLU A 291 1.03 18.51 -4.24
N SER A 292 0.65 19.55 -3.49
CA SER A 292 1.22 19.78 -2.16
C SER A 292 0.75 18.72 -1.15
N SER A 293 1.51 18.54 -0.07
CA SER A 293 1.14 17.58 0.99
C SER A 293 -0.19 17.91 1.68
N GLU A 294 -0.53 19.19 1.76
CA GLU A 294 -1.75 19.73 2.32
C GLU A 294 -2.93 19.45 1.38
N ALA A 295 -2.78 19.77 0.09
CA ALA A 295 -3.81 19.51 -0.92
C ALA A 295 -4.13 18.00 -1.04
N PHE A 296 -3.09 17.16 -1.06
CA PHE A 296 -3.26 15.70 -1.06
C PHE A 296 -4.09 15.23 0.14
N ALA A 297 -3.78 15.71 1.34
CA ALA A 297 -4.50 15.32 2.55
C ALA A 297 -5.91 15.94 2.62
N GLU A 298 -6.11 17.15 2.12
CA GLU A 298 -7.44 17.78 2.05
C GLU A 298 -8.36 16.97 1.13
N ARG A 299 -7.86 16.60 -0.06
CA ARG A 299 -8.58 15.76 -1.03
C ARG A 299 -8.98 14.40 -0.43
N LEU A 300 -8.04 13.71 0.22
CA LEU A 300 -8.35 12.46 0.94
C LEU A 300 -9.33 12.67 2.10
N GLY A 301 -9.29 13.83 2.77
CA GLY A 301 -10.25 14.22 3.80
C GLY A 301 -11.67 14.41 3.26
N VAL A 302 -11.80 14.97 2.06
CA VAL A 302 -13.09 15.06 1.37
C VAL A 302 -13.62 13.65 1.05
N TYR A 303 -12.82 12.76 0.49
CA TYR A 303 -13.24 11.36 0.25
C TYR A 303 -13.65 10.66 1.53
N TRP A 304 -12.85 10.82 2.60
CA TRP A 304 -13.20 10.31 3.91
C TRP A 304 -14.56 10.83 4.38
N SER A 305 -14.87 12.12 4.20
CA SER A 305 -16.17 12.69 4.59
C SER A 305 -17.36 12.10 3.79
N LEU A 306 -17.11 11.69 2.54
CA LEU A 306 -18.11 11.16 1.62
C LEU A 306 -18.31 9.63 1.74
N ARG A 307 -17.42 8.91 2.45
CA ARG A 307 -17.39 7.44 2.53
C ARG A 307 -18.69 6.75 2.96
N LYS A 308 -19.59 7.45 3.64
CA LYS A 308 -20.91 6.93 4.05
C LYS A 308 -21.94 6.95 2.91
N ARG A 309 -21.63 7.57 1.78
CA ARG A 309 -22.46 7.55 0.58
C ARG A 309 -22.26 6.21 -0.13
N PRO A 310 -23.27 5.73 -0.90
CA PRO A 310 -23.09 4.54 -1.73
C PRO A 310 -21.85 4.72 -2.61
N PRO A 311 -20.98 3.69 -2.71
CA PRO A 311 -19.77 3.79 -3.50
C PRO A 311 -20.11 4.20 -4.93
N HIS A 312 -19.43 5.25 -5.42
CA HIS A 312 -19.45 5.56 -6.84
C HIS A 312 -18.59 4.51 -7.53
N GLY A 313 -19.23 3.61 -8.26
CA GLY A 313 -18.55 2.68 -9.17
C GLY A 313 -17.70 3.41 -10.21
N ALA A 314 -17.02 2.67 -11.09
CA ALA A 314 -16.35 3.29 -12.23
C ALA A 314 -17.36 4.16 -13.01
N ALA A 315 -16.93 5.22 -13.70
CA ALA A 315 -17.87 6.16 -14.37
C ALA A 315 -18.88 5.46 -15.30
N GLY A 316 -18.54 4.30 -15.88
CA GLY A 316 -19.44 3.46 -16.68
C GLY A 316 -20.53 2.71 -15.89
N GLU A 317 -20.46 2.70 -14.55
CA GLU A 317 -21.45 2.12 -13.64
C GLU A 317 -22.40 3.17 -13.06
N LEU A 318 -22.22 4.46 -13.39
CA LEU A 318 -23.18 5.49 -13.00
C LEU A 318 -24.59 5.16 -13.51
N ALA A 319 -24.72 4.61 -14.72
CA ALA A 319 -25.99 4.12 -15.27
C ALA A 319 -26.50 2.81 -14.62
N LYS A 320 -25.69 2.12 -13.81
CA LYS A 320 -26.13 0.96 -13.01
C LYS A 320 -26.51 1.36 -11.59
N LEU A 321 -25.83 2.36 -11.03
CA LEU A 321 -26.08 2.94 -9.70
C LEU A 321 -27.22 3.98 -9.72
N PHE A 322 -27.39 4.65 -10.86
CA PHE A 322 -28.46 5.56 -11.20
C PHE A 322 -29.01 5.15 -12.58
N PRO A 323 -29.80 4.05 -12.66
CA PRO A 323 -30.39 3.65 -13.93
C PRO A 323 -31.19 4.82 -14.53
N PRO A 324 -31.07 5.08 -15.85
CA PRO A 324 -31.78 6.16 -16.56
C PRO A 324 -33.31 5.96 -16.65
N ASP A 325 -33.87 5.15 -15.76
CA ASP A 325 -35.28 4.80 -15.66
C ASP A 325 -35.80 4.97 -14.22
N ASP A 326 -35.16 5.81 -13.42
CA ASP A 326 -35.72 6.16 -12.12
C ASP A 326 -37.10 6.82 -12.32
N ALA A 327 -38.15 6.26 -11.70
CA ALA A 327 -39.51 6.79 -11.74
C ALA A 327 -39.58 8.27 -11.30
N TRP A 328 -38.59 8.73 -10.53
CA TRP A 328 -38.41 10.15 -10.21
C TRP A 328 -38.03 11.02 -11.42
N GLU A 329 -37.31 10.49 -12.41
CA GLU A 329 -36.96 11.25 -13.61
C GLU A 329 -38.17 11.54 -14.50
N LYS A 330 -39.13 10.61 -14.52
CA LYS A 330 -40.41 10.71 -15.24
C LYS A 330 -41.44 11.59 -14.52
N CYS A 331 -41.20 11.93 -13.25
CA CYS A 331 -42.08 12.79 -12.46
C CYS A 331 -41.92 14.27 -12.83
N THR A 332 -43.04 14.92 -13.16
CA THR A 332 -43.08 16.37 -13.38
C THR A 332 -42.79 17.12 -12.07
N VAL A 333 -42.21 18.32 -12.17
CA VAL A 333 -41.94 19.18 -11.00
C VAL A 333 -43.21 19.45 -10.18
N ALA A 334 -44.38 19.47 -10.83
CA ALA A 334 -45.67 19.59 -10.15
C ALA A 334 -45.96 18.39 -9.24
N ARG A 335 -45.78 17.14 -9.70
CA ARG A 335 -45.95 15.93 -8.88
C ARG A 335 -44.97 15.88 -7.71
N LEU A 336 -43.70 16.23 -7.94
CA LEU A 336 -42.70 16.31 -6.88
C LEU A 336 -43.10 17.29 -5.76
N ARG A 337 -43.68 18.45 -6.13
CA ARG A 337 -44.15 19.43 -5.15
C ARG A 337 -45.38 18.96 -4.38
N ILE A 338 -46.25 18.15 -4.98
CA ILE A 338 -47.41 17.54 -4.31
C ILE A 338 -46.92 16.52 -3.28
N ALA A 339 -46.02 15.61 -3.68
CA ALA A 339 -45.40 14.65 -2.75
C ALA A 339 -44.66 15.36 -1.61
N ALA A 340 -43.97 16.47 -1.89
CA ALA A 340 -43.25 17.22 -0.86
C ALA A 340 -44.19 17.87 0.16
N ARG A 341 -45.42 18.24 -0.26
CA ARG A 341 -46.44 18.77 0.65
C ARG A 341 -47.00 17.69 1.58
N SER A 342 -47.17 16.46 1.11
CA SER A 342 -47.73 15.37 1.91
C SER A 342 -46.80 14.92 3.03
N VAL A 343 -45.48 15.08 2.87
CA VAL A 343 -44.48 14.81 3.92
C VAL A 343 -44.00 16.06 4.66
N GLY A 344 -44.66 17.20 4.48
CA GLY A 344 -44.37 18.39 5.30
C GLY A 344 -43.08 19.15 4.96
N LEU A 345 -42.41 18.87 3.83
CA LEU A 345 -41.12 19.48 3.49
C LEU A 345 -41.20 21.03 3.37
N PRO A 346 -40.27 21.79 3.97
CA PRO A 346 -40.23 23.26 3.93
C PRO A 346 -39.62 23.78 2.60
N GLY A 347 -40.07 24.96 2.12
CA GLY A 347 -39.50 25.62 0.92
C GLY A 347 -40.16 25.23 -0.43
N ARG A 348 -41.47 25.04 -0.42
CA ARG A 348 -42.28 24.34 -1.44
C ARG A 348 -42.36 24.98 -2.85
N SER A 349 -41.87 26.20 -3.03
CA SER A 349 -42.07 26.97 -4.28
C SER A 349 -40.79 27.29 -5.05
N THR A 350 -39.61 27.24 -4.41
CA THR A 350 -38.35 27.74 -5.00
C THR A 350 -37.28 26.66 -5.15
N MET A 351 -37.51 25.45 -4.66
CA MET A 351 -36.52 24.38 -4.70
C MET A 351 -36.36 23.81 -6.12
N HIS A 352 -35.11 23.67 -6.58
CA HIS A 352 -34.77 23.06 -7.87
C HIS A 352 -35.17 21.58 -7.88
N ARG A 353 -35.53 21.05 -9.06
CA ARG A 353 -36.04 19.68 -9.25
C ARG A 353 -35.19 18.62 -8.54
N ASP A 354 -33.88 18.67 -8.70
CA ASP A 354 -32.98 17.65 -8.15
C ASP A 354 -32.90 17.69 -6.62
N ARG A 355 -33.06 18.88 -6.03
CA ARG A 355 -33.14 19.05 -4.56
C ARG A 355 -34.48 18.53 -4.02
N LEU A 356 -35.57 18.69 -4.77
CA LEU A 356 -36.88 18.11 -4.45
C LEU A 356 -36.83 16.58 -4.48
N VAL A 357 -36.25 15.97 -5.51
CA VAL A 357 -36.09 14.51 -5.62
C VAL A 357 -35.23 13.98 -4.48
N ALA A 358 -34.09 14.63 -4.19
CA ALA A 358 -33.22 14.23 -3.08
C ALA A 358 -33.92 14.31 -1.71
N ALA A 359 -34.70 15.37 -1.46
CA ALA A 359 -35.44 15.53 -0.20
C ALA A 359 -36.56 14.48 -0.04
N LEU A 360 -37.29 14.17 -1.12
CA LEU A 360 -38.35 13.14 -1.11
C LEU A 360 -37.80 11.74 -0.87
N ARG A 361 -36.64 11.41 -1.44
CA ARG A 361 -35.93 10.15 -1.16
C ARG A 361 -35.49 10.06 0.30
N ALA A 362 -35.05 11.17 0.89
CA ALA A 362 -34.64 11.21 2.29
C ALA A 362 -35.80 10.99 3.27
N GLU A 363 -37.01 11.40 2.89
CA GLU A 363 -38.26 11.15 3.64
C GLU A 363 -38.87 9.76 3.34
N GLY A 364 -38.22 8.92 2.52
CA GLY A 364 -38.68 7.57 2.20
C GLY A 364 -39.95 7.52 1.34
N VAL A 365 -40.24 8.59 0.58
CA VAL A 365 -41.40 8.63 -0.33
C VAL A 365 -41.13 7.73 -1.54
N ASP A 366 -42.14 6.98 -1.99
CA ASP A 366 -42.09 6.22 -3.25
C ASP A 366 -42.62 7.11 -4.40
N PRO A 367 -41.91 7.21 -5.55
CA PRO A 367 -42.36 7.99 -6.70
C PRO A 367 -43.69 7.52 -7.30
N GLY A 368 -44.13 6.28 -7.03
CA GLY A 368 -45.39 5.73 -7.51
C GLY A 368 -45.44 5.58 -9.03
N VAL A 369 -45.29 4.36 -9.54
CA VAL A 369 -45.40 4.08 -10.97
C VAL A 369 -46.88 4.13 -11.38
N SER A 370 -47.35 5.28 -11.87
CA SER A 370 -48.51 5.35 -12.76
C SER A 370 -48.31 6.49 -13.76
N SER A 371 -48.01 6.08 -14.98
CA SER A 371 -48.05 6.91 -16.18
C SER A 371 -49.51 7.26 -16.48
N ASP A 372 -49.86 8.51 -16.24
CA ASP A 372 -50.92 9.24 -16.95
C ASP A 372 -50.39 10.64 -17.25
#